data_AF-A0A0Q4MPF6-F1
#
_entry.id   AF-A0A0Q4MPF6-F1
#
_cell.length_a   1.000
_cell.length_b   1.000
_cell.length_c   1.000
_cell.angle_alpha   90.00
_cell.angle_beta   90.00
_cell.angle_gamma   90.00
#
_symmetry.space_group_name_H-M   'P 1'
#
loop_
_entity.id
_entity.type
_entity.pdbx_description
1 polymer ?
#
loop_
_entity_poly.entity_id
_entity_poly.type
_entity_poly.pdbx_seq_one_letter_code
_entity_poly.pdbx_strand_id
1 'polypeptide(L)'
;MLHSEARAKSERSIQTIRDNTRVIDTIEPRPLFSDTIEVRRMLSRTHRDSQHFIVTLLSDMKRANDTKVVKPFAEVAIRGDRLRFTVKPKKQYPEMWVSDELLHQIEVSVASFMKDYFATKIYFSDTKAKDSKKECHPL
;
A
#
# COMPACT_ATOMS: atom_id res chain seq x y z
N MET A 1 5.50 -31.95 10.05
CA MET A 1 4.62 -31.67 8.89
C MET A 1 3.94 -30.32 9.11
N LEU A 2 3.96 -29.49 8.07
CA LEU A 2 3.25 -28.21 7.88
C LEU A 2 3.59 -27.06 8.82
N HIS A 3 4.57 -26.25 8.38
CA HIS A 3 4.54 -24.81 8.64
C HIS A 3 3.21 -24.28 8.08
N SER A 4 2.26 -23.98 8.96
CA SER A 4 1.09 -23.20 8.59
C SER A 4 1.58 -21.79 8.31
N GLU A 5 1.99 -21.51 7.06
CA GLU A 5 2.03 -20.15 6.56
C GLU A 5 0.59 -19.62 6.63
N ALA A 6 0.21 -19.00 7.75
CA ALA A 6 -0.93 -18.12 7.80
C ALA A 6 -0.60 -16.91 6.90
N ARG A 7 -0.73 -17.08 5.58
CA ARG A 7 -0.77 -15.98 4.61
C ARG A 7 -2.09 -15.24 4.85
N ALA A 8 -2.12 -14.44 5.91
CA ALA A 8 -3.26 -13.61 6.22
C ALA A 8 -3.45 -12.61 5.07
N LYS A 9 -4.56 -12.73 4.34
CA LYS A 9 -5.12 -11.63 3.57
C LYS A 9 -5.33 -10.50 4.58
N SER A 10 -4.57 -9.40 4.47
CA SER A 10 -4.79 -8.23 5.33
C SER A 10 -6.15 -7.66 4.98
N GLU A 11 -7.03 -7.54 5.96
CA GLU A 11 -8.34 -6.90 5.87
C GLU A 11 -8.44 -5.83 6.96
N ARG A 12 -9.25 -4.81 6.71
CA ARG A 12 -9.54 -3.71 7.64
C ARG A 12 -11.03 -3.59 7.78
N SER A 13 -11.53 -3.27 8.97
CA SER A 13 -12.95 -2.94 9.11
C SER A 13 -13.28 -1.68 8.30
N ILE A 14 -14.47 -1.63 7.70
CA ILE A 14 -14.93 -0.43 6.99
C ILE A 14 -14.97 0.79 7.91
N GLN A 15 -15.25 0.58 9.20
CA GLN A 15 -15.23 1.64 10.22
C GLN A 15 -13.83 2.21 10.40
N THR A 16 -12.80 1.37 10.44
CA THR A 16 -11.40 1.84 10.48
C THR A 16 -11.09 2.69 9.26
N ILE A 17 -11.51 2.28 8.07
CA ILE A 17 -11.25 3.05 6.85
C ILE A 17 -11.99 4.39 6.87
N ARG A 18 -13.26 4.43 7.29
CA ARG A 18 -14.08 5.65 7.28
C ARG A 18 -13.66 6.65 8.35
N ASP A 19 -13.42 6.19 9.57
CA ASP A 19 -13.27 7.08 10.72
C ASP A 19 -11.82 7.43 11.01
N ASN A 20 -10.90 6.53 10.67
CA ASN A 20 -9.49 6.66 11.06
C ASN A 20 -8.57 6.96 9.88
N THR A 21 -9.11 7.14 8.68
CA THR A 21 -8.32 7.52 7.50
C THR A 21 -8.91 8.72 6.77
N ARG A 22 -8.06 9.41 6.01
CA ARG A 22 -8.48 10.47 5.09
C ARG A 22 -7.82 10.27 3.73
N VAL A 23 -8.60 10.42 2.66
CA VAL A 23 -8.09 10.39 1.29
C VAL A 23 -7.13 11.57 1.10
N ILE A 24 -5.91 11.27 0.65
CA ILE A 24 -4.91 12.28 0.28
C ILE A 24 -4.80 12.43 -1.24
N ASP A 25 -5.23 11.41 -1.99
CA ASP A 25 -5.21 11.41 -3.44
C ASP A 25 -6.14 10.32 -4.01
N THR A 26 -6.59 10.56 -5.23
CA THR A 26 -7.48 9.68 -6.00
C THR A 26 -6.89 9.48 -7.39
N ILE A 27 -6.55 8.23 -7.70
CA ILE A 27 -5.90 7.84 -8.95
C ILE A 27 -6.92 7.12 -9.83
N GLU A 28 -7.07 7.57 -11.07
CA GLU A 28 -7.92 6.96 -12.09
C GLU A 28 -7.06 6.37 -13.24
N PRO A 29 -6.52 5.15 -13.06
CA PRO A 29 -5.52 4.53 -13.96
C PRO A 29 -6.11 4.02 -15.30
N ARG A 30 -7.05 4.75 -15.89
CA ARG A 30 -7.68 4.39 -17.17
C ARG A 30 -6.72 4.64 -18.35
N PRO A 31 -6.75 3.79 -19.40
CA PRO A 31 -7.67 2.67 -19.63
C PRO A 31 -7.20 1.33 -19.03
N LEU A 32 -5.99 1.27 -18.45
CA LEU A 32 -5.30 0.02 -18.11
C LEU A 32 -5.86 -0.69 -16.87
N PHE A 33 -6.65 0.02 -16.07
CA PHE A 33 -7.23 -0.51 -14.85
C PHE A 33 -8.63 0.10 -14.63
N SER A 34 -9.60 -0.75 -14.34
CA SER A 34 -11.03 -0.42 -14.42
C SER A 34 -11.62 0.18 -13.13
N ASP A 35 -10.83 0.29 -12.08
CA ASP A 35 -11.26 0.82 -10.78
C ASP A 35 -10.53 2.11 -10.42
N THR A 36 -11.13 2.88 -9.52
CA THR A 36 -10.54 4.09 -8.95
C THR A 36 -9.82 3.71 -7.66
N ILE A 37 -8.61 4.23 -7.49
CA ILE A 37 -7.77 3.99 -6.34
C ILE A 37 -7.79 5.21 -5.44
N GLU A 38 -8.02 5.01 -4.15
CA GLU A 38 -7.89 6.05 -3.13
C GLU A 38 -6.66 5.76 -2.26
N VAL A 39 -5.74 6.72 -2.19
CA VAL A 39 -4.60 6.67 -1.26
C VAL A 39 -5.04 7.39 0.02
N ARG A 40 -5.01 6.69 1.16
CA ARG A 40 -5.54 7.21 2.43
C ARG A 40 -4.47 7.26 3.49
N ARG A 41 -4.32 8.38 4.18
CA ARG A 41 -3.47 8.49 5.39
C ARG A 41 -4.21 8.03 6.63
N MET A 42 -3.51 7.45 7.60
CA MET A 42 -4.02 7.26 8.95
C MET A 42 -4.10 8.60 9.70
N LEU A 43 -5.23 8.88 10.34
CA LEU A 43 -5.44 10.11 11.10
C LEU A 43 -4.67 10.13 12.43
N SER A 44 -4.53 8.97 13.09
CA SER A 44 -3.81 8.82 14.36
C SER A 44 -2.28 8.94 14.23
N ARG A 45 -1.74 8.94 13.01
CA ARG A 45 -0.30 9.08 12.77
C ARG A 45 0.02 10.55 12.50
N THR A 46 0.50 11.25 13.52
CA THR A 46 0.85 12.67 13.45
C THR A 46 2.35 12.91 13.26
N HIS A 47 3.20 11.92 13.56
CA HIS A 47 4.65 12.03 13.41
C HIS A 47 5.12 11.47 12.07
N ARG A 48 6.04 12.18 11.40
CA ARG A 48 6.62 11.84 10.10
C ARG A 48 7.12 10.40 10.00
N ASP A 49 7.86 9.92 11.00
CA ASP A 49 8.53 8.61 10.93
C ASP A 49 7.57 7.44 11.20
N SER A 50 6.32 7.75 11.55
CA SER A 50 5.26 6.77 11.87
C SER A 50 4.17 6.68 10.80
N GLN A 51 4.33 7.39 9.68
CA GLN A 51 3.29 7.50 8.67
C GLN A 51 3.01 6.14 8.01
N HIS A 52 1.71 5.86 7.89
CA HIS A 52 1.17 4.65 7.30
C HIS A 52 -0.04 5.01 6.45
N PHE A 53 -0.09 4.45 5.26
CA PHE A 53 -1.09 4.71 4.25
C PHE A 53 -1.78 3.41 3.86
N ILE A 54 -3.07 3.49 3.64
CA ILE A 54 -3.91 2.40 3.15
C ILE A 54 -4.42 2.81 1.78
N VAL A 55 -4.18 1.95 0.80
CA VAL A 55 -4.65 2.15 -0.57
C VAL A 55 -5.86 1.25 -0.78
N THR A 56 -6.97 1.81 -1.22
CA THR A 56 -8.25 1.09 -1.39
C THR A 56 -8.77 1.21 -2.81
N LEU A 57 -9.45 0.16 -3.28
CA LEU A 57 -10.26 0.22 -4.49
C LEU A 57 -11.65 0.76 -4.17
N LEU A 58 -12.21 1.60 -5.03
CA LEU A 58 -13.54 2.16 -4.83
C LEU A 58 -14.62 1.07 -4.87
N SER A 59 -14.47 0.04 -5.71
CA SER A 59 -15.39 -1.12 -5.70
C SER A 59 -15.37 -1.88 -4.37
N ASP A 60 -14.20 -2.01 -3.75
CA ASP A 60 -14.05 -2.68 -2.45
C ASP A 60 -14.68 -1.87 -1.32
N MET A 61 -14.56 -0.54 -1.38
CA MET A 61 -15.24 0.37 -0.46
C MET A 61 -16.76 0.27 -0.56
N LYS A 62 -17.29 0.09 -1.78
CA LYS A 62 -18.73 -0.13 -2.00
C LYS A 62 -19.17 -1.49 -1.45
N ARG A 63 -18.44 -2.57 -1.76
CA ARG A 63 -18.74 -3.93 -1.28
C ARG A 63 -18.68 -4.05 0.26
N ALA A 64 -17.80 -3.27 0.89
CA ALA A 64 -17.64 -3.27 2.35
C ALA A 64 -18.86 -2.73 3.12
N ASN A 65 -19.84 -2.10 2.46
CA ASN A 65 -21.12 -1.80 3.09
C ASN A 65 -21.84 -3.06 3.57
N ASP A 66 -21.72 -4.15 2.81
CA ASP A 66 -22.37 -5.42 3.10
C ASP A 66 -21.45 -6.32 3.94
N THR A 67 -20.17 -6.42 3.56
CA THR A 67 -19.22 -7.34 4.22
C THR A 67 -18.60 -6.80 5.51
N LYS A 68 -18.75 -5.49 5.79
CA LYS A 68 -18.11 -4.76 6.91
C LYS A 68 -16.59 -4.73 6.90
N VAL A 69 -15.94 -5.35 5.92
CA VAL A 69 -14.49 -5.43 5.78
C VAL A 69 -14.06 -4.96 4.39
N VAL A 70 -12.96 -4.21 4.37
CA VAL A 70 -12.26 -3.75 3.16
C VAL A 70 -10.94 -4.51 3.10
N LYS A 71 -10.66 -5.09 1.95
CA LYS A 71 -9.35 -5.65 1.65
C LYS A 71 -8.51 -4.53 1.01
N PRO A 72 -7.41 -4.08 1.63
CA PRO A 72 -6.57 -3.05 1.05
C PRO A 72 -5.97 -3.53 -0.27
N PHE A 73 -5.97 -2.65 -1.27
CA PHE A 73 -5.20 -2.84 -2.50
C PHE A 73 -3.71 -2.90 -2.19
N ALA A 74 -3.23 -1.94 -1.39
CA ALA A 74 -1.88 -1.89 -0.89
C ALA A 74 -1.86 -1.22 0.49
N GLU A 75 -0.76 -1.41 1.22
CA GLU A 75 -0.44 -0.63 2.41
C GLU A 75 1.00 -0.16 2.28
N VAL A 76 1.25 1.09 2.65
CA VAL A 76 2.53 1.76 2.48
C VAL A 76 2.96 2.37 3.80
N ALA A 77 4.20 2.15 4.20
CA ALA A 77 4.79 2.72 5.41
C ALA A 77 6.01 3.56 5.07
N ILE A 78 6.19 4.65 5.82
CA ILE A 78 7.45 5.39 5.84
C ILE A 78 8.39 4.74 6.86
N ARG A 79 9.64 4.55 6.46
CA ARG A 79 10.73 4.01 7.28
C ARG A 79 11.97 4.87 7.05
N GLY A 80 12.21 5.80 7.96
CA GLY A 80 13.20 6.86 7.76
C GLY A 80 12.79 7.76 6.59
N ASP A 81 13.65 7.88 5.60
CA ASP A 81 13.42 8.65 4.38
C ASP A 81 12.90 7.79 3.21
N ARG A 82 12.53 6.52 3.46
CA ARG A 82 12.10 5.59 2.42
C ARG A 82 10.64 5.18 2.55
N LEU A 83 10.01 5.05 1.40
CA LEU A 83 8.70 4.43 1.25
C LEU A 83 8.85 2.91 1.09
N ARG A 84 7.98 2.14 1.76
CA ARG A 84 7.89 0.68 1.58
C ARG A 84 6.46 0.18 1.54
N PHE A 85 6.15 -0.66 0.56
CA PHE A 85 4.91 -1.44 0.55
C PHE A 85 4.97 -2.54 1.63
N THR A 86 4.14 -2.41 2.67
CA THR A 86 3.94 -3.45 3.69
C THR A 86 2.95 -4.50 3.21
N VAL A 87 1.97 -4.08 2.39
CA VAL A 87 1.06 -4.96 1.65
C VAL A 87 1.16 -4.60 0.17
N LYS A 88 1.49 -5.58 -0.67
CA LYS A 88 1.60 -5.40 -2.13
C LYS A 88 0.31 -5.85 -2.84
N PRO A 89 -0.14 -5.15 -3.89
CA PRO A 89 -1.31 -5.56 -4.68
C PRO A 89 -1.27 -7.01 -5.13
N LYS A 90 -0.16 -7.48 -5.70
CA LYS A 90 0.00 -8.87 -6.17
C LYS A 90 -0.24 -9.94 -5.09
N LYS A 91 -0.03 -9.62 -3.81
CA LYS A 91 -0.31 -10.55 -2.70
C LYS A 91 -1.81 -10.60 -2.36
N GLN A 92 -2.50 -9.49 -2.52
CA GLN A 92 -3.91 -9.37 -2.21
C GLN A 92 -4.76 -9.82 -3.40
N TYR A 93 -4.44 -9.37 -4.61
CA TYR A 93 -5.17 -9.62 -5.84
C TYR A 93 -4.22 -10.31 -6.84
N PRO A 94 -3.89 -11.59 -6.67
CA PRO A 94 -2.93 -12.28 -7.53
C PRO A 94 -3.39 -12.37 -8.99
N GLU A 95 -4.71 -12.41 -9.23
CA GLU A 95 -5.32 -12.46 -10.55
C GLU A 95 -5.44 -11.07 -11.22
N MET A 96 -5.12 -10.01 -10.50
CA MET A 96 -5.25 -8.64 -11.00
C MET A 96 -3.93 -8.19 -11.62
N TRP A 97 -3.99 -7.74 -12.86
CA TRP A 97 -2.84 -7.09 -13.50
C TRP A 97 -2.60 -5.72 -12.87
N VAL A 98 -1.38 -5.52 -12.35
CA VAL A 98 -0.96 -4.27 -11.71
C VAL A 98 0.34 -3.85 -12.38
N SER A 99 0.32 -2.72 -13.08
CA SER A 99 1.50 -2.17 -13.75
C SER A 99 2.45 -1.50 -12.74
N ASP A 100 3.74 -1.47 -13.08
CA ASP A 100 4.73 -0.72 -12.30
C ASP A 100 4.43 0.79 -12.29
N GLU A 101 3.84 1.31 -13.38
CA GLU A 101 3.34 2.70 -13.46
C GLU A 101 2.30 2.98 -12.36
N LEU A 102 1.35 2.07 -12.13
CA LEU A 102 0.34 2.26 -11.11
C LEU A 102 0.94 2.24 -9.70
N LEU A 103 1.92 1.37 -9.46
CA LEU A 103 2.67 1.37 -8.21
C LEU A 103 3.43 2.68 -8.02
N HIS A 104 4.04 3.18 -9.09
CA HIS A 104 4.77 4.44 -9.08
C HIS A 104 3.85 5.64 -8.78
N GLN A 105 2.64 5.68 -9.34
CA GLN A 105 1.64 6.73 -9.03
C GLN A 105 1.27 6.75 -7.55
N ILE A 106 1.13 5.58 -6.92
CA ILE A 106 0.91 5.48 -5.46
C ILE A 106 2.13 6.02 -4.70
N GLU A 107 3.35 5.70 -5.13
CA GLU A 107 4.57 6.19 -4.48
C GLU A 107 4.69 7.72 -4.60
N VAL A 108 4.44 8.29 -5.78
CA VAL A 108 4.44 9.73 -6.05
C VAL A 108 3.41 10.45 -5.20
N SER A 109 2.21 9.88 -5.08
CA SER A 109 1.13 10.40 -4.25
C SER A 109 1.56 10.52 -2.78
N VAL A 110 2.11 9.44 -2.22
CA VAL A 110 2.59 9.41 -0.83
C VAL A 110 3.78 10.37 -0.65
N ALA A 111 4.74 10.38 -1.56
CA ALA A 111 5.91 11.27 -1.44
C ALA A 111 5.54 12.75 -1.54
N SER A 112 4.60 13.10 -2.41
CA SER A 112 4.06 14.47 -2.52
C SER A 112 3.40 14.89 -1.21
N PHE A 113 2.54 14.04 -0.65
CA PHE A 113 1.94 14.31 0.64
C PHE A 113 2.98 14.48 1.77
N MET A 114 4.01 13.62 1.82
CA MET A 114 5.07 13.72 2.83
C MET A 114 5.92 14.98 2.68
N LYS A 115 6.15 15.43 1.44
CA LYS A 115 6.83 16.69 1.16
C LYS A 115 5.99 17.87 1.62
N ASP A 116 4.71 17.90 1.29
CA ASP A 116 3.86 19.06 1.52
C ASP A 116 3.43 19.20 2.98
N TYR A 117 3.15 18.07 3.66
CA TYR A 117 2.64 18.09 5.04
C TYR A 117 3.75 17.98 6.10
N PHE A 118 4.89 17.36 5.77
CA PHE A 118 5.99 17.12 6.72
C PHE A 118 7.32 17.72 6.28
N ALA A 119 7.36 18.53 5.22
CA ALA A 119 8.59 19.11 4.66
C ALA A 119 9.71 18.06 4.44
N THR A 120 9.33 16.83 4.08
CA THR A 120 10.25 15.69 4.02
C THR A 120 10.30 15.10 2.63
N LYS A 121 11.52 14.99 2.10
CA LYS A 121 11.77 14.26 0.85
C LYS A 121 11.80 12.76 1.13
N ILE A 122 10.95 12.01 0.44
CA ILE A 122 10.90 10.55 0.52
C ILE A 122 11.45 9.95 -0.77
N TYR A 123 12.25 8.90 -0.62
CA TYR A 123 12.81 8.12 -1.72
C TYR A 123 12.00 6.85 -1.96
N PHE A 124 11.79 6.53 -3.23
CA PHE A 124 11.14 5.30 -3.64
C PHE A 124 12.04 4.10 -3.39
N SER A 125 11.45 2.95 -3.15
CA SER A 125 12.23 1.72 -3.03
C SER A 125 12.69 1.29 -4.43
N ASP A 126 13.97 1.49 -4.75
CA ASP A 126 14.56 0.96 -5.99
C ASP A 126 14.27 -0.54 -6.11
N THR A 127 13.47 -0.92 -7.09
CA THR A 127 13.23 -2.32 -7.49
C THR A 127 14.42 -2.85 -8.29
N LYS A 128 15.60 -2.86 -7.68
CA LYS A 128 16.77 -3.64 -8.11
C LYS A 128 17.46 -4.27 -6.91
N ALA A 129 16.72 -5.02 -6.10
CA ALA A 129 17.34 -6.11 -5.36
C ALA A 129 17.70 -7.20 -6.38
N LYS A 130 18.93 -7.16 -6.90
CA LYS A 130 19.57 -8.34 -7.49
C LYS A 130 19.43 -9.46 -6.46
N ASP A 131 18.98 -10.63 -6.91
CA ASP A 131 19.15 -11.88 -6.18
C ASP A 131 20.64 -12.02 -5.80
N SER A 132 20.99 -11.66 -4.57
CA SER A 132 22.24 -12.09 -3.97
C SER A 132 22.08 -13.59 -3.72
N LYS A 133 22.60 -14.39 -4.65
CA LYS A 133 22.88 -15.80 -4.46
C LYS A 133 23.46 -16.00 -3.06
N LYS A 134 22.76 -16.75 -2.21
CA LYS A 134 23.36 -17.32 -1.02
C LYS A 134 24.26 -18.46 -1.49
N GLU A 135 25.54 -18.16 -1.71
CA GLU A 135 26.56 -19.19 -1.69
C GLU A 135 26.71 -19.65 -0.22
N CYS A 136 26.13 -20.82 0.07
CA CYS A 136 26.50 -21.56 1.27
C CYS A 136 27.85 -22.23 0.97
N HIS A 137 28.90 -21.78 1.65
CA HIS A 137 30.11 -22.58 1.81
C HIS A 137 29.95 -23.42 3.09
N PRO A 138 30.00 -24.76 3.02
CA PRO A 138 30.37 -25.56 4.16
C PRO A 138 31.91 -25.54 4.31
N LEU A 139 32.35 -25.30 5.54
CA LEU A 139 33.70 -25.58 6.03
C LEU A 139 33.97 -27.10 6.01
#